data_AF-A0A225WNT4-F1
#
_entry.id   AF-A0A225WNT4-F1
#
_cell.length_a   1.000
_cell.length_b   1.000
_cell.length_c   1.000
_cell.angle_alpha   90.00
_cell.angle_beta   90.00
_cell.angle_gamma   90.00
#
_symmetry.space_group_name_H-M   'P 1'
#
loop_
_entity.id
_entity.type
_entity.pdbx_description
1 polymer ?
#
loop_
_entity_poly.entity_id
_entity_poly.type
_entity_poly.pdbx_seq_one_letter_code
_entity_poly.pdbx_strand_id
1 'polypeptide(L)'
;MPTILAVGTFEGELNDLMFGTVNPTQEIMRVKASYVKDYSDGAVLANLVVPTADDPFRSVSIKWTQINLPLNQTGLIQNRDFVCLEATGILHFTNGDRVGYQLLHSIDFPSTQPFAGTIRARHKVIGFYRQVAHNVIDTYAFDTVHPGGKVFRSVALKASAEALLSTTNYVVCGQAKKLTWRLQHRQAETRSQRHRSSTRNILSSEKACSCCARNLGPGSFGLPRVTALGKSVCKLCMNPVCHKCKRPKGISFLTPDGKLLRHKITFCIMCMSEVTQMDALPAARDQAEGYQAYNVMASLSGSDILSDDMDV
;
A
#
# COMPACT_ATOMS: atom_id res chain seq x y z
N MET A 1 28.10 10.73 -11.93
CA MET A 1 26.89 9.90 -11.70
C MET A 1 25.68 10.63 -12.24
N PRO A 2 24.63 9.94 -12.73
CA PRO A 2 23.45 10.61 -13.25
C PRO A 2 22.66 11.26 -12.10
N THR A 3 22.26 12.50 -12.32
CA THR A 3 21.18 13.13 -11.58
C THR A 3 19.92 12.96 -12.41
N ILE A 4 18.86 12.42 -11.82
CA ILE A 4 17.58 12.23 -12.50
C ILE A 4 16.55 13.11 -11.81
N LEU A 5 15.79 13.82 -12.63
CA LEU A 5 14.69 14.66 -12.20
C LEU A 5 13.39 14.06 -12.76
N ALA A 6 12.41 13.84 -11.89
CA ALA A 6 11.06 13.44 -12.22
C ALA A 6 10.11 14.59 -11.82
N VAL A 7 9.49 15.18 -12.84
CA VAL A 7 8.52 16.27 -12.69
C VAL A 7 7.26 15.95 -13.48
N GLY A 8 6.12 16.36 -12.96
CA GLY A 8 4.83 16.19 -13.62
C GLY A 8 3.71 15.98 -12.62
N THR A 9 2.58 15.48 -13.11
CA THR A 9 1.39 15.27 -12.30
C THR A 9 0.91 13.82 -12.38
N PHE A 10 0.29 13.33 -11.31
CA PHE A 10 -0.41 12.04 -11.31
C PHE A 10 -1.68 12.07 -10.46
N GLU A 11 -2.53 11.06 -10.66
CA GLU A 11 -3.80 10.94 -9.96
C GLU A 11 -3.63 10.54 -8.50
N GLY A 12 -4.27 11.26 -7.58
CA GLY A 12 -4.34 10.90 -6.18
C GLY A 12 -4.63 12.06 -5.23
N GLU A 13 -4.80 11.71 -3.96
CA GLU A 13 -4.92 12.64 -2.85
C GLU A 13 -3.65 12.61 -1.99
N LEU A 14 -3.19 13.78 -1.53
CA LEU A 14 -1.93 13.93 -0.81
C LEU A 14 -1.89 13.07 0.45
N ASN A 15 -3.01 12.99 1.18
CA ASN A 15 -3.09 12.15 2.38
C ASN A 15 -2.98 10.66 2.04
N ASP A 16 -3.52 10.20 0.90
CA ASP A 16 -3.34 8.82 0.45
C ASP A 16 -1.88 8.54 0.10
N LEU A 17 -1.25 9.46 -0.64
CA LEU A 17 0.17 9.35 -0.97
C LEU A 17 1.01 9.24 0.31
N MET A 18 0.87 10.20 1.23
CA MET A 18 1.67 10.24 2.45
C MET A 18 1.39 9.04 3.36
N PHE A 19 0.16 8.53 3.38
CA PHE A 19 -0.16 7.31 4.12
C PHE A 19 0.47 6.05 3.51
N GLY A 20 0.59 6.00 2.18
CA GLY A 20 1.32 4.96 1.48
C GLY A 20 2.84 5.07 1.63
N THR A 21 3.37 6.29 1.77
CA THR A 21 4.79 6.56 1.96
C THR A 21 5.26 6.17 3.36
N VAL A 22 4.50 6.54 4.41
CA VAL A 22 4.91 6.37 5.82
C VAL A 22 4.94 4.89 6.25
N ASN A 23 6.10 4.44 6.72
CA ASN A 23 6.36 3.05 7.09
C ASN A 23 7.34 2.93 8.27
N PRO A 24 6.93 3.30 9.50
CA PRO A 24 7.83 3.42 10.66
C PRO A 24 8.21 2.07 11.31
N THR A 25 7.51 0.98 10.99
CA THR A 25 7.80 -0.36 11.54
C THR A 25 8.12 -1.37 10.43
N GLN A 26 8.73 -2.51 10.78
CA GLN A 26 9.04 -3.57 9.80
C GLN A 26 7.77 -4.12 9.15
N GLU A 27 6.70 -4.28 9.93
CA GLU A 27 5.38 -4.73 9.49
C GLU A 27 4.82 -3.81 8.40
N ILE A 28 4.79 -2.51 8.68
CA ILE A 28 4.25 -1.51 7.74
C ILE A 28 5.17 -1.39 6.51
N MET A 29 6.49 -1.52 6.70
CA MET A 29 7.46 -1.55 5.60
C MET A 29 7.24 -2.73 4.66
N ARG A 30 6.91 -3.92 5.19
CA ARG A 30 6.57 -5.11 4.41
C ARG A 30 5.24 -4.94 3.66
N VAL A 31 4.23 -4.35 4.32
CA VAL A 31 2.96 -4.00 3.66
C VAL A 31 3.19 -3.02 2.51
N LYS A 32 3.99 -1.95 2.72
CA LYS A 32 4.36 -0.98 1.69
C LYS A 32 5.03 -1.65 0.49
N ALA A 33 6.04 -2.47 0.72
CA ALA A 33 6.77 -3.18 -0.34
C ALA A 33 5.84 -3.99 -1.26
N SER A 34 4.80 -4.63 -0.68
CA SER A 34 3.82 -5.44 -1.41
C SER A 34 2.93 -4.67 -2.40
N TYR A 35 2.89 -3.35 -2.30
CA TYR A 35 2.12 -2.47 -3.16
C TYR A 35 3.00 -1.61 -4.04
N VAL A 36 4.09 -1.07 -3.49
CA VAL A 36 4.96 -0.11 -4.18
C VAL A 36 5.97 -0.81 -5.08
N LYS A 37 6.53 -1.94 -4.62
CA LYS A 37 7.61 -2.68 -5.28
C LYS A 37 8.89 -1.83 -5.48
N ASP A 38 9.19 -0.96 -4.53
CA ASP A 38 10.36 -0.08 -4.51
C ASP A 38 11.64 -0.76 -4.01
N TYR A 39 11.51 -1.81 -3.19
CA TYR A 39 12.63 -2.63 -2.72
C TYR A 39 12.24 -4.11 -2.59
N SER A 40 13.23 -5.00 -2.68
CA SER A 40 13.04 -6.45 -2.57
C SER A 40 13.11 -6.95 -1.13
N ASP A 41 13.86 -6.25 -0.28
CA ASP A 41 13.96 -6.55 1.15
C ASP A 41 14.27 -5.26 1.92
N GLY A 42 14.03 -5.26 3.22
CA GLY A 42 14.39 -4.15 4.07
C GLY A 42 14.08 -4.33 5.54
N ALA A 43 14.74 -3.51 6.35
CA ALA A 43 14.61 -3.49 7.79
C ALA A 43 14.65 -2.04 8.30
N VAL A 44 13.76 -1.74 9.26
CA VAL A 44 13.89 -0.53 10.07
C VAL A 44 14.96 -0.76 11.12
N LEU A 45 16.04 0.01 11.08
CA LEU A 45 17.17 -0.11 12.00
C LEU A 45 16.98 0.75 13.26
N ALA A 46 16.44 1.95 13.09
CA ALA A 46 16.12 2.85 14.20
C ALA A 46 15.02 3.84 13.81
N ASN A 47 14.24 4.27 14.80
CA ASN A 47 13.29 5.37 14.66
C ASN A 47 13.80 6.56 15.49
N LEU A 48 13.96 7.71 14.84
CA LEU A 48 14.36 8.98 15.47
C LEU A 48 13.15 9.86 15.77
N VAL A 49 12.16 9.84 14.87
CA VAL A 49 10.86 10.49 15.04
C VAL A 49 9.78 9.50 14.62
N VAL A 50 8.83 9.24 15.51
CA VAL A 50 7.71 8.32 15.28
C VAL A 50 6.45 9.15 14.97
N PRO A 51 5.59 8.69 14.03
CA PRO A 51 4.29 9.31 13.80
C PRO A 51 3.43 9.41 15.08
N THR A 52 2.61 10.45 15.16
CA THR A 52 1.62 10.64 16.23
C THR A 52 0.22 10.87 15.65
N ALA A 53 -0.81 10.91 16.50
CA ALA A 53 -2.17 11.23 16.05
C ALA A 53 -2.26 12.66 15.46
N ASP A 54 -1.46 13.60 15.97
CA ASP A 54 -1.44 14.98 15.46
C ASP A 54 -0.65 15.08 14.15
N ASP A 55 0.49 14.38 14.07
CA ASP A 55 1.39 14.36 12.92
C ASP A 55 1.58 12.93 12.36
N PRO A 56 0.55 12.30 11.76
CA PRO A 56 0.59 10.87 11.42
C PRO A 56 1.46 10.55 10.19
N PHE A 57 1.87 11.58 9.44
CA PHE A 57 2.77 11.43 8.30
C PHE A 57 4.22 11.77 8.64
N ARG A 58 4.50 12.25 9.86
CA ARG A 58 5.83 12.70 10.27
C ARG A 58 6.63 11.53 10.83
N SER A 59 7.65 11.11 10.10
CA SER A 59 8.55 10.04 10.54
C SER A 59 9.98 10.36 10.13
N VAL A 60 10.93 10.02 10.99
CA VAL A 60 12.36 10.02 10.66
C VAL A 60 12.96 8.71 11.16
N SER A 61 13.50 7.91 10.26
CA SER A 61 13.96 6.56 10.57
C SER A 61 15.23 6.23 9.79
N ILE A 62 16.06 5.35 10.34
CA ILE A 62 17.19 4.75 9.63
C ILE A 62 16.74 3.38 9.12
N LYS A 63 16.89 3.13 7.83
CA LYS A 63 16.44 1.89 7.17
C LYS A 63 17.53 1.29 6.32
N TRP A 64 17.59 -0.03 6.35
CA TRP A 64 18.30 -0.83 5.36
C TRP A 64 17.30 -1.31 4.31
N THR A 65 17.66 -1.21 3.03
CA THR A 65 16.85 -1.69 1.91
C THR A 65 17.73 -2.34 0.86
N GLN A 66 17.25 -3.42 0.24
CA GLN A 66 17.89 -4.07 -0.89
C GLN A 66 17.04 -3.91 -2.15
N ILE A 67 17.71 -3.74 -3.29
CA ILE A 67 17.11 -3.85 -4.62
C ILE A 67 17.77 -4.99 -5.38
N ASN A 68 16.95 -5.76 -6.07
CA ASN A 68 17.40 -6.74 -7.05
C ASN A 68 17.56 -6.03 -8.39
N LEU A 69 18.73 -6.17 -9.01
CA LEU A 69 18.96 -5.60 -10.34
C LEU A 69 18.84 -6.67 -11.41
N PRO A 70 18.41 -6.29 -12.63
CA PRO A 70 18.44 -7.19 -13.78
C PRO A 70 19.85 -7.77 -13.97
N LEU A 71 19.92 -9.01 -14.46
CA LEU A 71 21.16 -9.77 -14.70
C LEU A 71 21.93 -10.19 -13.43
N ASN A 72 21.37 -10.01 -12.23
CA ASN A 72 22.01 -10.47 -11.00
C ASN A 72 22.29 -11.98 -10.99
N GLN A 73 21.37 -12.78 -11.55
CA GLN A 73 21.50 -14.24 -11.70
C GLN A 73 22.65 -14.66 -12.64
N THR A 74 23.11 -13.76 -13.53
CA THR A 74 24.21 -14.06 -14.47
C THR A 74 25.60 -13.86 -13.85
N GLY A 75 25.69 -13.31 -12.63
CA GLY A 75 26.95 -12.97 -11.97
C GLY A 75 27.64 -11.71 -12.51
N LEU A 76 27.15 -11.12 -13.59
CA LEU A 76 27.70 -9.88 -14.18
C LEU A 76 27.43 -8.63 -13.33
N ILE A 77 26.37 -8.66 -12.53
CA ILE A 77 25.87 -7.54 -11.74
C ILE A 77 25.49 -8.07 -10.35
N GLN A 78 25.87 -7.38 -9.27
CA GLN A 78 25.44 -7.75 -7.91
C GLN A 78 24.22 -6.95 -7.46
N ASN A 79 23.46 -7.45 -6.49
CA ASN A 79 22.37 -6.68 -5.88
C ASN A 79 22.91 -5.47 -5.13
N ARG A 80 22.08 -4.43 -4.97
CA ARG A 80 22.46 -3.21 -4.26
C ARG A 80 21.71 -3.12 -2.96
N ASP A 81 22.43 -2.80 -1.89
CA ASP A 81 21.84 -2.42 -0.63
C ASP A 81 22.10 -0.94 -0.33
N PHE A 82 21.24 -0.37 0.50
CA PHE A 82 21.30 1.01 0.93
C PHE A 82 21.03 1.06 2.44
N VAL A 83 21.73 1.96 3.12
CA VAL A 83 21.39 2.37 4.48
C VAL A 83 21.08 3.86 4.42
N CYS A 84 19.82 4.21 4.67
CA CYS A 84 19.32 5.56 4.46
C CYS A 84 18.63 6.10 5.71
N LEU A 85 18.87 7.38 5.99
CA LEU A 85 17.95 8.20 6.76
C LEU A 85 16.75 8.50 5.86
N GLU A 86 15.57 8.02 6.23
CA GLU A 86 14.31 8.37 5.58
C GLU A 86 13.54 9.36 6.45
N ALA A 87 13.16 10.51 5.90
CA ALA A 87 12.31 11.50 6.54
C ALA A 87 11.07 11.78 5.70
N THR A 88 9.91 11.84 6.36
CA THR A 88 8.60 12.08 5.73
C THR A 88 7.78 13.07 6.53
N GLY A 89 6.84 13.75 5.88
CA GLY A 89 5.91 14.67 6.53
C GLY A 89 5.16 15.55 5.54
N ILE A 90 4.39 16.51 6.08
CA ILE A 90 3.69 17.53 5.30
C ILE A 90 4.12 18.91 5.82
N LEU A 91 4.63 19.74 4.92
CA LEU A 91 4.90 21.15 5.16
C LEU A 91 3.63 21.96 4.94
N HIS A 92 3.39 22.94 5.81
CA HIS A 92 2.29 23.89 5.71
C HIS A 92 2.87 25.27 5.46
N PHE A 93 2.55 25.86 4.31
CA PHE A 93 3.04 27.17 3.92
C PHE A 93 2.02 28.26 4.25
N THR A 94 2.50 29.50 4.41
CA THR A 94 1.68 30.67 4.75
C THR A 94 0.65 31.02 3.68
N ASN A 95 0.87 30.59 2.43
CA ASN A 95 -0.06 30.73 1.33
C ASN A 95 -1.19 29.68 1.34
N GLY A 96 -1.23 28.80 2.35
CA GLY A 96 -2.22 27.72 2.49
C GLY A 96 -1.83 26.42 1.78
N ASP A 97 -0.70 26.38 1.06
CA ASP A 97 -0.25 25.17 0.39
C ASP A 97 0.18 24.10 1.41
N ARG A 98 -0.18 22.86 1.09
CA ARG A 98 0.28 21.66 1.77
C ARG A 98 1.18 20.88 0.83
N VAL A 99 2.42 20.65 1.24
CA VAL A 99 3.41 19.92 0.44
C VAL A 99 3.94 18.74 1.24
N GLY A 100 3.59 17.54 0.81
CA GLY A 100 4.20 16.32 1.31
C GLY A 100 5.67 16.23 0.89
N TYR A 101 6.51 15.66 1.73
CA TYR A 101 7.90 15.39 1.39
C TYR A 101 8.31 13.96 1.76
N GLN A 102 9.24 13.42 0.98
CA GLN A 102 9.98 12.22 1.29
C GLN A 102 11.45 12.46 0.97
N LEU A 103 12.32 12.27 1.95
CA LEU A 103 13.76 12.44 1.81
C LEU A 103 14.44 11.14 2.17
N LEU A 104 15.28 10.61 1.28
CA LEU A 104 16.19 9.50 1.57
C LEU A 104 17.62 10.00 1.40
N HIS A 105 18.43 9.81 2.44
CA HIS A 105 19.84 10.18 2.41
C HIS A 105 20.68 9.00 2.88
N SER A 106 21.54 8.47 2.02
CA SER A 106 22.45 7.40 2.42
C SER A 106 23.46 7.86 3.47
N ILE A 107 23.59 7.06 4.52
CA ILE A 107 24.46 7.29 5.68
C ILE A 107 25.32 6.03 5.93
N ASP A 108 26.46 6.21 6.58
CA ASP A 108 27.40 5.13 6.87
C ASP A 108 27.63 5.00 8.37
N PHE A 109 27.62 3.76 8.85
CA PHE A 109 28.03 3.43 10.22
C PHE A 109 28.94 2.19 10.20
N PRO A 110 29.91 2.09 11.12
CA PRO A 110 30.80 0.92 11.22
C PRO A 110 30.04 -0.42 11.29
N SER A 111 28.88 -0.43 11.96
CA SER A 111 28.02 -1.59 12.17
C SER A 111 27.18 -2.02 10.95
N THR A 112 27.26 -1.30 9.83
CA THR A 112 26.44 -1.56 8.63
C THR A 112 27.28 -2.02 7.44
N GLN A 113 28.13 -3.02 7.66
CA GLN A 113 28.91 -3.64 6.59
C GLN A 113 27.99 -4.22 5.51
N PRO A 114 28.38 -4.19 4.23
CA PRO A 114 27.59 -4.81 3.16
C PRO A 114 27.42 -6.32 3.41
N PHE A 115 26.24 -6.86 3.12
CA PHE A 115 26.03 -8.31 3.15
C PHE A 115 26.80 -9.00 2.03
N ALA A 116 27.22 -10.25 2.27
CA ALA A 116 27.88 -11.06 1.25
C ALA A 116 26.99 -11.17 -0.01
N GLY A 117 27.56 -10.86 -1.18
CA GLY A 117 26.83 -10.86 -2.46
C GLY A 117 26.07 -9.56 -2.79
N THR A 118 26.17 -8.53 -1.94
CA THR A 118 25.58 -7.20 -2.19
C THR A 118 26.66 -6.12 -2.24
N ILE A 119 26.42 -5.08 -3.04
CA ILE A 119 27.26 -3.88 -3.10
C ILE A 119 26.50 -2.71 -2.47
N ARG A 120 27.14 -2.03 -1.51
CA ARG A 120 26.62 -0.79 -0.93
C ARG A 120 26.55 0.32 -1.96
N ALA A 121 25.34 0.67 -2.34
CA ALA A 121 25.07 1.87 -3.11
C ALA A 121 24.73 3.03 -2.17
N ARG A 122 24.82 4.24 -2.72
CA ARG A 122 24.46 5.48 -2.05
C ARG A 122 23.53 6.24 -2.95
N HIS A 123 22.47 6.79 -2.39
CA HIS A 123 21.65 7.74 -3.12
C HIS A 123 21.13 8.86 -2.21
N LYS A 124 20.70 9.93 -2.87
CA LYS A 124 20.03 11.06 -2.24
C LYS A 124 18.76 11.32 -3.03
N VAL A 125 17.62 10.97 -2.46
CA VAL A 125 16.30 11.19 -3.05
C VAL A 125 15.62 12.28 -2.25
N ILE A 126 15.04 13.25 -2.95
CA ILE A 126 14.10 14.19 -2.35
C ILE A 126 12.89 14.27 -3.27
N GLY A 127 11.71 13.94 -2.74
CA GLY A 127 10.42 14.11 -3.39
C GLY A 127 9.58 15.13 -2.65
N PHE A 128 8.96 16.03 -3.41
CA PHE A 128 7.93 16.95 -2.95
C PHE A 128 6.63 16.69 -3.72
N TYR A 129 5.51 16.71 -3.00
CA TYR A 129 4.19 16.36 -3.51
C TYR A 129 3.19 17.43 -3.10
N ARG A 130 2.62 18.14 -4.07
CA ARG A 130 1.65 19.23 -3.82
C ARG A 130 0.29 18.86 -4.40
N GLN A 131 -0.78 19.00 -3.61
CA GLN A 131 -2.14 18.87 -4.14
C GLN A 131 -2.48 20.14 -4.93
N VAL A 132 -2.65 20.02 -6.25
CA VAL A 132 -2.96 21.18 -7.11
C VAL A 132 -4.43 21.26 -7.52
N ALA A 133 -5.13 20.12 -7.51
CA ALA A 133 -6.58 20.01 -7.67
C ALA A 133 -7.08 18.72 -7.02
N HIS A 134 -8.39 18.52 -6.89
CA HIS A 134 -8.94 17.23 -6.46
C HIS A 134 -8.41 16.09 -7.34
N ASN A 135 -7.92 15.01 -6.72
CA ASN A 135 -7.34 13.84 -7.37
C ASN A 135 -6.12 14.16 -8.28
N VAL A 136 -5.45 15.30 -8.11
CA VAL A 136 -4.25 15.66 -8.89
C VAL A 136 -3.13 16.13 -7.96
N ILE A 137 -2.03 15.37 -7.95
CA ILE A 137 -0.79 15.69 -7.24
C ILE A 137 0.26 16.12 -8.26
N ASP A 138 0.85 17.29 -8.03
CA ASP A 138 2.07 17.74 -8.69
C ASP A 138 3.29 17.21 -7.93
N THR A 139 4.24 16.64 -8.67
CA THR A 139 5.42 15.99 -8.10
C THR A 139 6.69 16.64 -8.61
N TYR A 140 7.61 16.86 -7.67
CA TYR A 140 8.97 17.26 -7.95
C TYR A 140 9.90 16.34 -7.17
N ALA A 141 10.52 15.39 -7.85
CA ALA A 141 11.43 14.45 -7.23
C ALA A 141 12.78 14.43 -7.96
N PHE A 142 13.87 14.42 -7.20
CA PHE A 142 15.20 14.25 -7.76
C PHE A 142 15.96 13.15 -7.03
N ASP A 143 16.80 12.44 -7.77
CA ASP A 143 17.66 11.39 -7.25
C ASP A 143 19.09 11.57 -7.79
N THR A 144 20.08 11.31 -6.93
CA THR A 144 21.49 11.20 -7.29
C THR A 144 22.03 9.87 -6.79
N VAL A 145 22.33 8.95 -7.70
CA VAL A 145 22.72 7.57 -7.37
C VAL A 145 24.19 7.31 -7.62
N HIS A 146 24.86 6.72 -6.63
CA HIS A 146 26.18 6.13 -6.71
C HIS A 146 26.06 4.62 -6.45
N PRO A 147 26.17 3.75 -7.48
CA PRO A 147 25.94 2.31 -7.38
C PRO A 147 27.03 1.52 -6.63
N GLY A 148 28.08 2.19 -6.12
CA GLY A 148 29.16 1.59 -5.31
C GLY A 148 30.11 0.63 -6.03
N GLY A 149 29.80 0.20 -7.25
CA GLY A 149 30.58 -0.75 -8.03
C GLY A 149 30.12 -0.83 -9.48
N LYS A 150 30.57 -1.87 -10.21
CA LYS A 150 30.30 -2.02 -11.64
C LYS A 150 28.81 -2.26 -11.91
N VAL A 151 28.21 -1.40 -12.71
CA VAL A 151 26.86 -1.55 -13.27
C VAL A 151 26.85 -0.95 -14.67
N PHE A 152 26.14 -1.57 -15.60
CA PHE A 152 25.93 -0.95 -16.90
C PHE A 152 25.10 0.32 -16.74
N ARG A 153 25.52 1.40 -17.41
CA ARG A 153 24.85 2.70 -17.32
C ARG A 153 23.36 2.62 -17.68
N SER A 154 23.01 1.83 -18.69
CA SER A 154 21.62 1.61 -19.12
C SER A 154 20.76 0.98 -18.02
N VAL A 155 21.30 -0.03 -17.32
CA VAL A 155 20.63 -0.72 -16.20
C VAL A 155 20.43 0.24 -15.03
N ALA A 156 21.46 1.01 -14.67
CA ALA A 156 21.38 1.99 -13.59
C ALA A 156 20.34 3.08 -13.89
N LEU A 157 20.34 3.64 -15.10
CA LEU A 157 19.37 4.67 -15.51
C LEU A 157 17.94 4.14 -15.49
N LYS A 158 17.71 2.92 -16.00
CA LYS A 158 16.39 2.29 -15.99
C LYS A 158 15.90 2.08 -14.56
N ALA A 159 16.72 1.50 -13.69
CA ALA A 159 16.36 1.25 -12.29
C ALA A 159 16.04 2.55 -11.54
N SER A 160 16.84 3.60 -11.72
CA SER A 160 16.59 4.91 -11.11
C SER A 160 15.31 5.57 -11.63
N ALA A 161 15.01 5.46 -12.94
CA ALA A 161 13.76 5.96 -13.50
C ALA A 161 12.54 5.20 -12.95
N GLU A 162 12.61 3.87 -12.87
CA GLU A 162 11.54 3.03 -12.30
C GLU A 162 11.30 3.34 -10.82
N ALA A 163 12.37 3.58 -10.05
CA ALA A 163 12.26 4.00 -8.65
C ALA A 163 11.51 5.32 -8.50
N LEU A 164 11.82 6.33 -9.33
CA LEU A 164 11.11 7.61 -9.30
C LEU A 164 9.65 7.49 -9.75
N LEU A 165 9.37 6.68 -10.78
CA LEU A 165 8.00 6.43 -11.26
C LEU A 165 7.15 5.63 -10.25
N SER A 166 7.78 4.82 -9.39
CA SER A 166 7.11 4.07 -8.33
C SER A 166 6.39 4.96 -7.31
N THR A 167 6.69 6.26 -7.27
CA THR A 167 5.97 7.27 -6.47
C THR A 167 4.46 7.18 -6.63
N THR A 168 3.98 6.93 -7.85
CA THR A 168 2.54 6.77 -8.14
C THR A 168 1.91 5.60 -7.38
N ASN A 169 2.69 4.56 -7.07
CA ASN A 169 2.22 3.42 -6.30
C ASN A 169 2.05 3.74 -4.80
N TYR A 170 2.60 4.86 -4.29
CA TYR A 170 2.33 5.29 -2.91
C TYR A 170 0.83 5.60 -2.72
N VAL A 171 0.18 6.24 -3.69
CA VAL A 171 -1.28 6.47 -3.65
C VAL A 171 -2.03 5.14 -3.59
N VAL A 172 -1.62 4.17 -4.43
CA VAL A 172 -2.22 2.82 -4.44
C VAL A 172 -2.04 2.12 -3.10
N CYS A 173 -0.87 2.26 -2.48
CA CYS A 173 -0.57 1.71 -1.16
C CYS A 173 -1.44 2.36 -0.08
N GLY A 174 -1.56 3.69 -0.05
CA GLY A 174 -2.41 4.41 0.91
C GLY A 174 -3.88 4.01 0.79
N GLN A 175 -4.39 3.91 -0.44
CA GLN A 175 -5.74 3.46 -0.74
C GLN A 175 -5.98 2.01 -0.29
N ALA A 176 -5.00 1.12 -0.50
CA ALA A 176 -5.08 -0.26 -0.02
C ALA A 176 -5.06 -0.33 1.52
N LYS A 177 -4.19 0.44 2.17
CA LYS A 177 -4.14 0.53 3.63
C LYS A 177 -5.46 1.04 4.22
N LYS A 178 -6.01 2.09 3.64
CA LYS A 178 -7.30 2.69 4.01
C LYS A 178 -8.46 1.69 3.85
N LEU A 179 -8.44 0.91 2.78
CA LEU A 179 -9.41 -0.17 2.56
C LEU A 179 -9.32 -1.26 3.64
N THR A 180 -8.12 -1.69 4.02
CA THR A 180 -7.93 -2.70 5.08
C THR A 180 -8.37 -2.16 6.44
N TRP A 181 -8.01 -0.91 6.76
CA TRP A 181 -8.46 -0.22 7.98
C TRP A 181 -9.99 -0.17 8.08
N ARG A 182 -10.67 0.22 6.99
CA ARG A 182 -12.13 0.28 6.93
C ARG A 182 -12.77 -1.11 7.03
N LEU A 183 -12.15 -2.12 6.43
CA LEU A 183 -12.59 -3.52 6.51
C LEU A 183 -12.53 -4.03 7.95
N GLN A 184 -11.46 -3.76 8.69
CA GLN A 184 -11.36 -4.17 10.09
C GLN A 184 -12.41 -3.49 10.98
N HIS A 185 -12.59 -2.17 10.84
CA HIS A 185 -13.61 -1.42 11.58
C HIS A 185 -15.03 -1.97 11.36
N ARG A 186 -15.42 -2.20 10.11
CA ARG A 186 -16.74 -2.78 9.79
C ARG A 186 -16.94 -4.17 10.38
N GLN A 187 -15.90 -4.98 10.45
CA GLN A 187 -15.99 -6.29 11.09
C GLN A 187 -16.14 -6.18 12.60
N ALA A 188 -15.42 -5.27 13.25
CA ALA A 188 -15.57 -5.01 14.68
C ALA A 188 -17.01 -4.55 15.00
N GLU A 189 -17.55 -3.59 14.23
CA GLU A 189 -18.94 -3.15 14.34
C GLU A 189 -19.95 -4.30 14.19
N THR A 190 -19.74 -5.17 13.19
CA THR A 190 -20.62 -6.33 12.93
C THR A 190 -20.57 -7.35 14.07
N ARG A 191 -19.41 -7.59 14.67
CA ARG A 191 -19.26 -8.48 15.84
C ARG A 191 -20.00 -7.91 17.06
N SER A 192 -19.85 -6.61 17.32
CA SER A 192 -20.56 -5.94 18.42
C SER A 192 -22.07 -5.92 18.23
N GLN A 193 -22.56 -5.78 17.00
CA GLN A 193 -24.00 -5.81 16.70
C GLN A 193 -24.59 -7.22 16.78
N ARG A 194 -23.85 -8.26 16.39
CA ARG A 194 -24.28 -9.66 16.56
C ARG A 194 -24.51 -10.05 18.02
N HIS A 195 -23.77 -9.46 18.96
CA HIS A 195 -24.03 -9.65 20.40
C HIS A 195 -25.28 -8.93 20.92
N ARG A 196 -25.83 -7.96 20.18
CA ARG A 196 -26.99 -7.15 20.59
C ARG A 196 -28.30 -7.48 19.88
N SER A 197 -28.30 -8.32 18.84
CA SER A 197 -29.50 -8.56 18.03
C SER A 197 -29.59 -10.00 17.53
N SER A 198 -30.37 -10.83 18.24
CA SER A 198 -30.68 -12.20 17.84
C SER A 198 -31.77 -12.31 16.76
N THR A 199 -32.33 -11.18 16.30
CA THR A 199 -33.51 -11.19 15.42
C THR A 199 -33.52 -9.98 14.47
N ARG A 200 -32.87 -10.10 13.31
CA ARG A 200 -33.31 -9.37 12.11
C ARG A 200 -33.55 -10.37 11.00
N ASN A 201 -34.76 -10.34 10.45
CA ASN A 201 -35.22 -11.19 9.35
C ASN A 201 -34.32 -11.03 8.12
N ILE A 202 -33.42 -12.01 7.90
CA ILE A 202 -32.43 -12.07 6.80
C ILE A 202 -33.06 -12.57 5.48
N LEU A 203 -34.38 -12.76 5.39
CA LEU A 203 -34.96 -13.56 4.31
C LEU A 203 -35.35 -12.81 3.02
N SER A 204 -35.33 -11.47 2.96
CA SER A 204 -35.79 -10.71 1.78
C SER A 204 -34.72 -9.97 0.97
N SER A 205 -33.57 -9.63 1.55
CA SER A 205 -32.52 -8.83 0.88
C SER A 205 -31.43 -9.65 0.18
N GLU A 206 -31.41 -10.98 0.31
CA GLU A 206 -30.34 -11.85 -0.20
C GLU A 206 -30.37 -12.09 -1.72
N LYS A 207 -31.48 -11.70 -2.38
CA LYS A 207 -31.74 -12.08 -3.78
C LYS A 207 -31.51 -10.95 -4.77
N ALA A 208 -31.01 -9.79 -4.37
CA ALA A 208 -30.72 -8.68 -5.28
C ALA A 208 -29.32 -8.12 -5.08
N CYS A 209 -28.71 -7.63 -6.15
CA CYS A 209 -27.43 -6.95 -6.09
C CYS A 209 -27.58 -5.61 -5.36
N SER A 210 -26.78 -5.40 -4.32
CA SER A 210 -26.78 -4.16 -3.53
C SER A 210 -26.49 -2.88 -4.32
N CYS A 211 -25.81 -2.96 -5.46
CA CYS A 211 -25.43 -1.78 -6.24
C CYS A 211 -26.39 -1.43 -7.38
N CYS A 212 -27.05 -2.42 -7.96
CA CYS A 212 -27.86 -2.21 -9.18
C CYS A 212 -29.26 -2.85 -9.11
N ALA A 213 -29.65 -3.33 -7.93
CA ALA A 213 -30.92 -4.02 -7.65
C ALA A 213 -31.22 -5.25 -8.54
N ARG A 214 -30.27 -5.69 -9.37
CA ARG A 214 -30.46 -6.84 -10.26
C ARG A 214 -30.75 -8.10 -9.45
N ASN A 215 -31.77 -8.84 -9.86
CA ASN A 215 -32.15 -10.10 -9.22
C ASN A 215 -31.06 -11.18 -9.42
N LEU A 216 -30.54 -11.66 -8.30
CA LEU A 216 -29.52 -12.71 -8.10
C LEU A 216 -30.12 -14.02 -7.53
N GLY A 217 -31.44 -14.05 -7.34
CA GLY A 217 -32.18 -15.26 -7.00
C GLY A 217 -32.19 -16.28 -8.15
N PRO A 218 -32.56 -17.53 -7.86
CA PRO A 218 -32.73 -18.57 -8.88
C PRO A 218 -33.78 -18.14 -9.93
N GLY A 219 -33.61 -18.64 -11.15
CA GLY A 219 -34.59 -18.49 -12.24
C GLY A 219 -35.78 -19.41 -12.07
N SER A 220 -36.70 -19.38 -13.05
CA SER A 220 -37.76 -20.38 -13.13
C SER A 220 -37.13 -21.79 -13.17
N PHE A 221 -37.74 -22.75 -12.47
CA PHE A 221 -37.25 -24.13 -12.31
C PHE A 221 -35.98 -24.31 -11.44
N GLY A 222 -35.59 -23.32 -10.63
CA GLY A 222 -34.50 -23.48 -9.65
C GLY A 222 -33.08 -23.39 -10.24
N LEU A 223 -32.95 -23.23 -11.55
CA LEU A 223 -31.65 -23.05 -12.21
C LEU A 223 -31.09 -21.63 -11.96
N PRO A 224 -29.77 -21.46 -11.79
CA PRO A 224 -29.17 -20.14 -11.66
C PRO A 224 -29.42 -19.33 -12.94
N ARG A 225 -29.97 -18.11 -12.83
CA ARG A 225 -30.00 -17.19 -13.97
C ARG A 225 -28.56 -16.89 -14.41
N VAL A 226 -28.34 -16.58 -15.69
CA VAL A 226 -27.06 -16.02 -16.18
C VAL A 226 -26.65 -14.79 -15.35
N THR A 227 -27.62 -14.04 -14.82
CA THR A 227 -27.39 -12.89 -13.93
C THR A 227 -26.86 -13.26 -12.54
N ALA A 228 -27.04 -14.49 -12.09
CA ALA A 228 -26.57 -15.04 -10.82
C ALA A 228 -25.21 -15.75 -10.95
N LEU A 229 -24.75 -16.07 -12.18
CA LEU A 229 -23.42 -16.64 -12.41
C LEU A 229 -22.34 -15.66 -11.93
N GLY A 230 -21.41 -16.16 -11.10
CA GLY A 230 -20.31 -15.36 -10.57
C GLY A 230 -20.73 -14.27 -9.57
N LYS A 231 -21.93 -14.38 -8.98
CA LYS A 231 -22.33 -13.56 -7.82
C LYS A 231 -21.39 -13.82 -6.63
N SER A 232 -21.21 -12.81 -5.80
CA SER A 232 -20.38 -12.89 -4.60
C SER A 232 -21.00 -12.05 -3.49
N VAL A 233 -20.31 -11.93 -2.37
CA VAL A 233 -20.68 -11.08 -1.24
C VAL A 233 -19.58 -10.05 -1.06
N CYS A 234 -19.95 -8.78 -0.97
CA CYS A 234 -18.99 -7.73 -0.63
C CYS A 234 -18.54 -7.91 0.82
N LYS A 235 -17.24 -8.06 1.08
CA LYS A 235 -16.73 -8.24 2.45
C LYS A 235 -16.80 -6.99 3.34
N LEU A 236 -17.13 -5.83 2.77
CA LEU A 236 -17.27 -4.58 3.54
C LEU A 236 -18.71 -4.35 4.02
N CYS A 237 -19.70 -4.40 3.12
CA CYS A 237 -21.10 -4.20 3.48
C CYS A 237 -21.88 -5.51 3.71
N MET A 238 -21.24 -6.67 3.51
CA MET A 238 -21.81 -8.01 3.64
C MET A 238 -23.03 -8.30 2.74
N ASN A 239 -23.28 -7.47 1.73
CA ASN A 239 -24.42 -7.63 0.82
C ASN A 239 -24.06 -8.39 -0.47
N PRO A 240 -25.04 -9.08 -1.10
CA PRO A 240 -24.85 -9.73 -2.40
C PRO A 240 -24.45 -8.73 -3.50
N VAL A 241 -23.56 -9.17 -4.38
CA VAL A 241 -23.06 -8.38 -5.51
C VAL A 241 -23.00 -9.22 -6.78
N CYS A 242 -23.50 -8.65 -7.89
CA CYS A 242 -23.45 -9.30 -9.20
C CYS A 242 -22.03 -9.23 -9.80
N HIS A 243 -21.78 -10.03 -10.84
CA HIS A 243 -20.50 -10.04 -11.55
C HIS A 243 -20.06 -8.65 -12.07
N LYS A 244 -20.97 -7.79 -12.53
CA LYS A 244 -20.63 -6.45 -13.05
C LYS A 244 -20.27 -5.45 -11.95
N CYS A 245 -20.84 -5.63 -10.76
CA CYS A 245 -20.66 -4.72 -9.63
C CYS A 245 -19.55 -5.18 -8.66
N LYS A 246 -19.06 -6.42 -8.79
CA LYS A 246 -17.96 -6.92 -7.96
C LYS A 246 -16.63 -6.32 -8.39
N ARG A 247 -15.77 -6.05 -7.43
CA ARG A 247 -14.42 -5.49 -7.56
C ARG A 247 -13.48 -6.29 -6.67
N PRO A 248 -12.90 -7.40 -7.19
CA PRO A 248 -11.90 -8.15 -6.45
C PRO A 248 -10.62 -7.33 -6.28
N LYS A 249 -10.05 -7.29 -5.08
CA LYS A 249 -8.79 -6.61 -4.78
C LYS A 249 -7.89 -7.52 -3.95
N GLY A 250 -6.61 -7.57 -4.30
CA GLY A 250 -5.60 -8.24 -3.48
C GLY A 250 -5.25 -7.39 -2.28
N ILE A 251 -5.53 -7.90 -1.08
CA ILE A 251 -5.25 -7.25 0.19
C ILE A 251 -4.15 -8.01 0.91
N SER A 252 -3.12 -7.29 1.34
CA SER A 252 -1.99 -7.82 2.08
C SER A 252 -2.29 -7.80 3.58
N PHE A 253 -2.00 -8.91 4.24
CA PHE A 253 -2.12 -9.13 5.68
C PHE A 253 -0.82 -9.68 6.26
N LEU A 254 -0.66 -9.56 7.56
CA LEU A 254 0.48 -10.08 8.32
C LEU A 254 0.01 -11.21 9.23
N THR A 255 0.64 -12.37 9.08
CA THR A 255 0.42 -13.51 9.98
C THR A 255 1.01 -13.24 11.36
N PRO A 256 0.66 -14.04 12.38
CA PRO A 256 1.28 -13.93 13.71
C PRO A 256 2.81 -14.09 13.71
N ASP A 257 3.38 -14.84 12.77
CA ASP A 257 4.83 -14.96 12.55
C ASP A 257 5.40 -13.82 11.66
N GLY A 258 4.60 -12.80 11.36
CA GLY A 258 4.98 -11.61 10.61
C GLY A 258 5.01 -11.79 9.09
N LYS A 259 4.81 -12.98 8.55
CA LYS A 259 4.82 -13.21 7.09
C LYS A 259 3.69 -12.47 6.39
N LEU A 260 3.97 -12.04 5.17
CA LEU A 260 2.97 -11.39 4.32
C LEU A 260 2.09 -12.44 3.67
N LEU A 261 0.77 -12.28 3.76
CA LEU A 261 -0.22 -13.05 3.00
C LEU A 261 -1.06 -12.12 2.15
N ARG A 262 -1.35 -12.52 0.91
CA ARG A 262 -2.18 -11.74 0.00
C ARG A 262 -3.46 -12.50 -0.33
N HIS A 263 -4.60 -11.97 0.11
CA HIS A 263 -5.91 -12.55 -0.17
C HIS A 263 -6.67 -11.74 -1.22
N LYS A 264 -7.32 -12.44 -2.15
CA LYS A 264 -8.24 -11.82 -3.11
C LYS A 264 -9.59 -11.62 -2.45
N ILE A 265 -9.90 -10.39 -2.06
CA ILE A 265 -11.15 -10.04 -1.37
C ILE A 265 -12.10 -9.36 -2.36
N THR A 266 -13.38 -9.77 -2.34
CA THR A 266 -14.41 -9.15 -3.18
C THR A 266 -15.07 -7.98 -2.48
N PHE A 267 -15.06 -6.83 -3.14
CA PHE A 267 -15.80 -5.63 -2.75
C PHE A 267 -16.87 -5.30 -3.80
N CYS A 268 -17.87 -4.50 -3.44
CA CYS A 268 -18.79 -3.94 -4.42
C CYS A 268 -18.30 -2.55 -4.88
N ILE A 269 -18.74 -2.11 -6.05
CA ILE A 269 -18.32 -0.83 -6.62
C ILE A 269 -18.63 0.37 -5.71
N MET A 270 -19.76 0.35 -5.00
CA MET A 270 -20.14 1.44 -4.08
C MET A 270 -19.18 1.53 -2.89
N CYS A 271 -18.88 0.39 -2.24
CA CYS A 271 -17.92 0.34 -1.14
C CYS A 271 -16.51 0.75 -1.57
N MET A 272 -16.08 0.35 -2.77
CA MET A 272 -14.79 0.79 -3.31
C MET A 272 -14.77 2.29 -3.54
N SER A 273 -15.84 2.85 -4.13
CA SER A 273 -15.96 4.29 -4.36
C SER A 273 -15.96 5.09 -3.06
N GLU A 274 -16.70 4.64 -2.04
CA GLU A 274 -16.72 5.24 -0.70
C GLU A 274 -15.29 5.29 -0.14
N VAL A 275 -14.60 4.15 -0.10
CA VAL A 275 -13.23 4.09 0.42
C VAL A 275 -12.30 4.98 -0.38
N THR A 276 -12.41 5.02 -1.72
CA THR A 276 -11.56 5.86 -2.55
C THR A 276 -11.71 7.35 -2.22
N GLN A 277 -12.92 7.80 -1.92
CA GLN A 277 -13.24 9.20 -1.58
C GLN A 277 -13.01 9.56 -0.11
N MET A 278 -12.84 8.57 0.78
CA MET A 278 -12.55 8.83 2.19
C MET A 278 -11.16 9.46 2.35
N ASP A 279 -11.01 10.39 3.30
CA ASP A 279 -9.70 10.86 3.70
C ASP A 279 -8.88 9.72 4.36
N ALA A 280 -7.60 9.62 4.04
CA ALA A 280 -6.67 8.69 4.68
C ALA A 280 -6.21 9.16 6.07
N LEU A 281 -6.40 10.44 6.41
CA LEU A 281 -5.94 11.01 7.67
C LEU A 281 -6.44 10.23 8.91
N PRO A 282 -7.74 9.86 9.05
CA PRO A 282 -8.19 9.07 10.19
C PRO A 282 -7.48 7.71 10.29
N ALA A 283 -7.32 7.00 9.17
CA ALA A 283 -6.62 5.72 9.15
C ALA A 283 -5.14 5.86 9.51
N ALA A 284 -4.51 6.98 9.11
CA ALA A 284 -3.13 7.29 9.44
C ALA A 284 -2.95 7.60 10.93
N ARG A 285 -3.91 8.30 11.55
CA ARG A 285 -3.93 8.57 13.00
C ARG A 285 -4.02 7.29 13.82
N ASP A 286 -5.00 6.45 13.52
CA ASP A 286 -5.15 5.16 14.21
C ASP A 286 -3.89 4.31 14.08
N GLN A 287 -3.27 4.28 12.89
CA GLN A 287 -2.01 3.56 12.68
C GLN A 287 -0.87 4.14 13.53
N ALA A 288 -0.79 5.46 13.67
CA ALA A 288 0.20 6.14 14.51
C ALA A 288 -0.02 5.83 16.00
N GLU A 289 -1.27 5.63 16.43
CA GLU A 289 -1.63 5.18 17.78
C GLU A 289 -1.44 3.67 18.00
N GLY A 290 -0.97 2.95 16.97
CA GLY A 290 -0.62 1.53 17.05
C GLY A 290 -1.72 0.57 16.58
N TYR A 291 -2.79 1.06 15.95
CA TYR A 291 -3.84 0.21 15.38
C TYR A 291 -3.29 -0.68 14.26
N GLN A 292 -3.32 -2.00 14.48
CA GLN A 292 -2.77 -3.00 13.57
C GLN A 292 -3.79 -3.45 12.52
N ALA A 293 -4.10 -2.54 11.58
CA ALA A 293 -5.06 -2.75 10.50
C ALA A 293 -4.76 -3.97 9.60
N TYR A 294 -3.54 -4.48 9.62
CA TYR A 294 -3.04 -5.47 8.65
C TYR A 294 -2.89 -6.87 9.23
N ASN A 295 -3.09 -7.07 10.53
CA ASN A 295 -2.98 -8.41 11.10
C ASN A 295 -4.08 -9.33 10.54
N VAL A 296 -3.70 -10.57 10.23
CA VAL A 296 -4.60 -11.59 9.64
C VAL A 296 -5.83 -11.75 10.52
N MET A 297 -6.99 -11.65 9.87
CA MET A 297 -8.28 -11.80 10.55
C MET A 297 -8.64 -13.28 10.63
N ALA A 298 -9.04 -13.76 11.82
CA ALA A 298 -9.52 -15.14 12.00
C ALA A 298 -10.72 -15.52 11.09
N SER A 299 -11.46 -14.55 10.56
CA SER A 299 -12.65 -14.76 9.72
C SER A 299 -12.40 -14.73 8.20
N LEU A 300 -11.15 -14.57 7.75
CA LEU A 300 -10.80 -14.58 6.31
C LEU A 300 -10.40 -15.96 5.76
N SER A 301 -10.49 -17.01 6.59
CA SER A 301 -10.09 -18.39 6.27
C SER A 301 -10.81 -19.05 5.08
N GLY A 302 -11.74 -18.36 4.42
CA GLY A 302 -12.47 -18.85 3.25
C GLY A 302 -12.27 -18.07 1.95
N SER A 303 -11.27 -17.18 1.85
CA SER A 303 -10.92 -16.52 0.57
C SER A 303 -9.66 -17.10 -0.03
N ASP A 304 -9.78 -17.61 -1.25
CA ASP A 304 -8.73 -18.20 -2.08
C ASP A 304 -7.39 -17.48 -1.87
N ILE A 305 -6.46 -18.21 -1.24
CA ILE A 305 -5.07 -17.81 -1.05
C ILE A 305 -4.47 -17.76 -2.46
N LEU A 306 -4.03 -16.57 -2.90
CA LEU A 306 -3.19 -16.50 -4.08
C LEU A 306 -1.80 -16.96 -3.63
N SER A 307 -1.35 -18.10 -4.14
CA SER A 307 0.06 -18.45 -4.09
C SER A 307 0.86 -17.36 -4.80
N ASP A 308 2.00 -17.03 -4.19
CA ASP A 308 2.92 -16.01 -4.65
C ASP A 308 3.62 -16.52 -5.92
N ASP A 309 3.11 -16.18 -7.10
CA ASP A 309 3.89 -16.26 -8.34
C ASP A 309 4.77 -14.99 -8.40
N MET A 310 5.83 -15.00 -7.59
CA MET A 310 7.02 -14.20 -7.86
C MET A 310 7.99 -15.02 -8.71
N ASP A 311 7.64 -15.19 -9.99
CA ASP A 311 8.62 -15.56 -11.02
C ASP A 311 8.15 -14.94 -12.35
N VAL A 312 8.79 -13.82 -12.71
CA VAL A 312 9.40 -13.44 -14.02
C VAL A 312 9.83 -11.97 -13.92
#